data_AF-A0A7C2IPI6-F1
#
_entry.id   AF-A0A7C2IPI6-F1
#
_cell.length_a   1.000
_cell.length_b   1.000
_cell.length_c   1.000
_cell.angle_alpha   90.00
_cell.angle_beta   90.00
_cell.angle_gamma   90.00
#
_symmetry.space_group_name_H-M   'P 1'
#
loop_
_entity.id
_entity.type
_entity.pdbx_description
1 polymer ?
#
loop_
_entity_poly.entity_id
_entity_poly.type
_entity_poly.pdbx_seq_one_letter_code
_entity_poly.pdbx_strand_id
1 'polypeptide(L)'
;MFTVEVEKRAENEVFTFDDVAKTARVFHEDCGGGAVKWDPPQDCGCPWEFSCQKCQIKATVPAILETKLKITETALDGQERVIGNDIRVIPKK
;
A
#
# COMPACT_ATOMS: atom_id res chain seq x y z
N MET A 1 -1.23 5.72 -11.98
CA MET A 1 -1.78 5.34 -10.66
C MET A 1 -0.84 4.38 -9.93
N PHE A 2 -0.69 4.50 -8.61
CA PHE A 2 0.08 3.58 -7.77
C PHE A 2 -0.79 2.43 -7.27
N THR A 3 -0.23 1.24 -7.26
CA THR A 3 -0.89 0.04 -6.76
C THR A 3 -0.05 -0.61 -5.67
N VAL A 4 -0.69 -0.91 -4.55
CA VAL A 4 -0.16 -1.68 -3.42
C VAL A 4 -0.75 -3.08 -3.51
N GLU A 5 0.07 -4.05 -3.89
CA GLU A 5 -0.31 -5.45 -3.94
C GLU A 5 0.06 -6.13 -2.62
N VAL A 6 -0.94 -6.68 -1.91
CA VAL A 6 -0.76 -7.31 -0.60
C VAL A 6 -1.05 -8.81 -0.65
N GLU A 7 -0.30 -9.60 0.08
CA GLU A 7 -0.58 -11.04 0.21
C GLU A 7 -1.83 -11.28 1.03
N LYS A 8 -2.69 -12.19 0.58
CA LYS A 8 -3.88 -12.58 1.32
C LYS A 8 -3.47 -13.38 2.56
N ARG A 9 -4.06 -13.03 3.71
CA ARG A 9 -3.87 -13.66 5.01
C ARG A 9 -5.06 -14.56 5.33
N ALA A 10 -4.82 -15.61 6.12
CA ALA A 10 -5.92 -16.47 6.55
C ALA A 10 -6.74 -15.79 7.66
N GLU A 11 -8.06 -16.04 7.69
CA GLU A 11 -8.97 -15.40 8.67
C GLU A 11 -8.63 -15.74 10.13
N ASN A 12 -7.93 -16.85 10.37
CA ASN A 12 -7.48 -17.32 11.68
C ASN A 12 -6.00 -17.01 11.97
N GLU A 13 -5.30 -16.31 11.07
CA GLU A 13 -3.91 -15.89 11.25
C GLU A 13 -3.87 -14.59 12.07
N VAL A 14 -2.99 -14.54 13.07
CA VAL A 14 -2.70 -13.29 13.79
C VAL A 14 -1.55 -12.58 13.07
N PHE A 15 -1.82 -11.41 12.51
CA PHE A 15 -0.85 -10.60 11.79
C PHE A 15 -1.00 -9.11 12.13
N THR A 16 0.06 -8.35 11.90
CA THR A 16 0.09 -6.89 12.08
C THR A 16 0.15 -6.18 10.73
N PHE A 17 -0.10 -4.87 10.73
CA PHE A 17 0.12 -4.05 9.54
C PHE A 17 1.57 -4.16 9.03
N ASP A 18 2.56 -4.21 9.92
CA ASP A 18 3.97 -4.36 9.56
C ASP A 18 4.25 -5.67 8.82
N ASP A 19 3.56 -6.76 9.17
CA ASP A 19 3.69 -8.04 8.47
C ASP A 19 3.15 -7.95 7.04
N VAL A 20 2.03 -7.25 6.85
CA VAL A 20 1.47 -6.98 5.52
C VAL A 20 2.43 -6.09 4.72
N ALA A 21 2.89 -4.98 5.31
CA ALA A 21 3.75 -3.99 4.67
C ALA A 21 5.11 -4.57 4.23
N LYS A 22 5.69 -5.50 5.00
CA LYS A 22 6.94 -6.20 4.61
C LYS A 22 6.78 -7.07 3.37
N THR A 23 5.59 -7.63 3.16
CA THR A 23 5.28 -8.50 2.01
C THR A 23 4.63 -7.76 0.85
N ALA A 24 4.21 -6.50 1.07
CA ALA A 24 3.53 -5.70 0.08
C ALA A 24 4.47 -5.30 -1.06
N ARG A 25 3.95 -5.36 -2.28
CA ARG A 25 4.64 -4.88 -3.47
C ARG A 25 3.97 -3.61 -3.97
N VAL A 26 4.75 -2.55 -4.13
CA VAL A 26 4.23 -1.26 -4.62
C VAL A 26 4.78 -0.98 -6.00
N PHE A 27 3.90 -0.64 -6.94
CA PHE A 27 4.29 -0.33 -8.30
C PHE A 27 3.44 0.80 -8.90
N HIS A 28 4.05 1.54 -9.84
CA HIS A 28 3.33 2.50 -10.66
C HIS A 28 2.89 1.83 -11.96
N GLU A 29 1.58 1.81 -12.21
CA GLU A 29 0.96 1.04 -13.30
C GLU A 29 1.49 1.44 -14.68
N ASP A 30 1.60 2.74 -14.94
CA ASP A 30 1.96 3.24 -16.27
C ASP A 30 3.38 2.87 -16.68
N CYS A 31 4.24 2.53 -15.72
CA CYS A 31 5.63 2.16 -16.00
C CYS A 31 5.97 0.70 -15.73
N GLY A 32 4.97 -0.10 -15.36
CA GLY A 32 5.11 -1.54 -15.07
C GLY A 32 5.96 -1.85 -13.83
N GLY A 33 6.01 -0.94 -12.85
CA GLY A 33 6.73 -1.18 -11.59
C GLY A 33 8.21 -0.85 -11.60
N GLY A 34 8.59 0.29 -12.19
CA GLY A 34 9.88 0.92 -11.85
C GLY A 34 10.00 1.12 -10.33
N ALA A 35 11.23 1.16 -9.81
CA ALA A 35 11.51 1.26 -8.37
C ALA A 35 10.64 2.34 -7.71
N VAL A 36 9.61 1.90 -6.97
CA VAL A 36 8.78 2.78 -6.16
C VAL A 36 9.41 2.83 -4.79
N LYS A 37 9.73 4.04 -4.36
CA LYS A 37 10.06 4.27 -2.96
C LYS A 37 8.73 4.37 -2.20
N TRP A 38 8.50 3.37 -1.36
CA TRP A 38 7.43 3.30 -0.37
C TRP A 38 8.12 3.14 0.97
N ASP A 39 7.88 4.06 1.90
CA ASP A 39 8.32 3.93 3.29
C ASP A 39 7.07 4.02 4.19
N PRO A 40 6.75 2.98 4.99
CA PRO A 40 5.68 3.03 5.99
C PRO A 40 5.86 4.27 6.91
N PRO A 41 4.80 4.98 7.34
CA PRO A 41 4.96 6.27 7.98
C PRO A 41 5.36 5.95 9.41
N GLN A 42 6.44 6.57 9.88
CA GLN A 42 6.73 6.48 11.31
C GLN A 42 5.52 7.05 12.07
N ASP A 43 5.27 6.57 13.30
CA ASP A 43 4.13 7.01 14.12
C ASP A 43 4.17 8.51 14.52
N CYS A 44 5.00 9.32 13.83
CA CYS A 44 5.02 10.78 13.84
C CYS A 44 3.81 11.44 13.17
N GLY A 45 2.89 10.68 12.56
CA GLY A 45 1.74 11.25 11.82
C GLY A 45 2.12 11.91 10.49
N CYS A 46 3.34 11.66 10.01
CA CYS A 46 3.85 12.20 8.76
C CYS A 46 3.15 11.53 7.56
N PRO A 47 2.70 12.29 6.53
CA PRO A 47 2.00 11.72 5.40
C PRO A 47 2.84 10.68 4.67
N TRP A 48 2.15 9.69 4.11
CA TRP A 48 2.74 8.64 3.32
C TRP A 48 3.07 9.12 1.92
N GLU A 49 4.33 8.99 1.48
CA GLU A 49 4.75 9.35 0.12
C GLU A 49 5.06 8.09 -0.71
N PHE A 50 4.53 8.08 -1.93
CA PHE A 50 4.79 7.11 -2.98
C PHE A 50 5.53 7.84 -4.08
N SER A 51 6.74 7.37 -4.40
CA SER A 51 7.55 8.04 -5.41
C SER A 51 8.03 7.03 -6.44
N CYS A 52 7.59 7.18 -7.68
CA CYS A 52 8.08 6.37 -8.80
C CYS A 52 9.37 6.99 -9.35
N GLN A 53 10.51 6.33 -9.16
CA GLN A 53 11.80 6.86 -9.62
C GLN A 53 11.91 6.93 -11.15
N LYS A 54 11.12 6.13 -11.88
CA LYS A 54 11.13 6.10 -13.34
C LYS A 54 10.26 7.22 -13.96
N CYS A 55 9.09 7.48 -13.39
CA CYS A 55 8.17 8.50 -13.89
C CYS A 55 8.34 9.86 -13.22
N GLN A 56 9.07 9.94 -12.10
CA GLN A 56 9.17 11.12 -11.25
C GLN A 56 7.80 11.61 -10.72
N ILE A 57 6.78 10.76 -10.76
CA ILE A 57 5.45 11.00 -10.22
C ILE A 57 5.48 10.70 -8.72
N LYS A 58 4.78 11.55 -7.96
CA LYS A 58 4.58 11.39 -6.53
C LYS A 58 3.10 11.37 -6.20
N ALA A 59 2.71 10.52 -5.26
CA ALA A 59 1.39 10.56 -4.64
C ALA A 59 1.57 10.51 -3.12
N THR A 60 0.67 11.19 -2.40
CA THR A 60 0.68 11.17 -0.95
C THR A 60 -0.68 10.75 -0.41
N VAL A 61 -0.67 10.03 0.72
CA VAL A 61 -1.87 9.76 1.51
C VAL A 61 -1.65 10.25 2.93
N PRO A 62 -2.69 10.77 3.59
CA PRO A 62 -2.61 11.08 5.00
C PRO A 62 -2.17 9.84 5.78
N ALA A 63 -1.27 10.00 6.75
CA ALA A 63 -0.94 8.95 7.70
C ALA A 63 -2.03 8.85 8.77
N ILE A 64 -3.21 8.45 8.32
CA ILE A 64 -4.36 8.20 9.16
C ILE A 64 -4.51 6.68 9.37
N LEU A 65 -5.04 6.32 10.53
CA LEU A 65 -5.34 4.93 10.90
C LEU A 65 -6.15 4.22 9.80
N GLU A 66 -7.05 4.95 9.14
CA GLU A 66 -7.89 4.44 8.05
C GLU A 66 -7.07 3.87 6.87
N THR A 67 -5.93 4.47 6.53
CA THR A 67 -5.09 4.00 5.42
C THR A 67 -4.44 2.66 5.76
N LYS A 68 -3.91 2.52 6.99
CA LYS A 68 -3.36 1.26 7.51
C LYS A 68 -4.45 0.18 7.56
N LEU A 69 -5.66 0.53 8.03
CA LEU A 69 -6.81 -0.37 8.10
C LEU A 69 -7.19 -0.89 6.72
N LYS A 70 -7.42 -0.03 5.72
CA LYS A 70 -7.79 -0.46 4.37
C LYS A 70 -6.78 -1.42 3.73
N ILE A 71 -5.48 -1.21 3.96
CA ILE A 71 -4.44 -2.14 3.47
C ILE A 71 -4.57 -3.50 4.16
N THR A 72 -4.74 -3.49 5.48
CA THR A 72 -4.86 -4.69 6.30
C THR A 72 -6.14 -5.47 5.96
N GLU A 73 -7.26 -4.78 5.78
CA GLU A 73 -8.54 -5.38 5.37
C GLU A 73 -8.43 -6.03 3.98
N THR A 74 -7.72 -5.40 3.04
CA THR A 74 -7.48 -5.98 1.71
C THR A 74 -6.68 -7.28 1.81
N ALA A 75 -5.72 -7.36 2.73
CA ALA A 75 -5.01 -8.60 3.00
C ALA A 75 -5.92 -9.66 3.63
N LEU A 76 -6.94 -9.28 4.41
CA LEU A 76 -7.89 -10.20 5.05
C LEU A 76 -8.93 -10.75 4.05
N ASP A 77 -9.68 -9.86 3.40
CA ASP A 77 -10.82 -10.24 2.58
C ASP A 77 -10.51 -10.38 1.08
N GLY A 78 -9.38 -9.83 0.63
CA GLY A 78 -8.99 -9.82 -0.77
C GLY A 78 -9.77 -8.85 -1.64
N GLN A 79 -10.41 -7.83 -1.09
CA GLN A 79 -11.15 -6.83 -1.85
C GLN A 79 -10.29 -5.61 -2.18
N GLU A 80 -10.35 -5.16 -3.44
CA GLU A 80 -9.68 -3.94 -3.89
C GLU A 80 -10.24 -2.70 -3.16
N ARG A 81 -9.33 -1.80 -2.74
CA ARG A 81 -9.68 -0.56 -2.05
C ARG A 81 -8.89 0.63 -2.58
N VAL A 82 -9.49 1.81 -2.54
CA VAL A 82 -8.82 3.08 -2.84
C VAL A 82 -8.47 3.78 -1.53
N ILE A 83 -7.21 4.18 -1.39
CA ILE A 83 -6.68 4.81 -0.17
C ILE A 83 -6.22 6.26 -0.37
N GLY A 84 -6.22 6.75 -1.62
CA GLY A 84 -5.90 8.12 -1.97
C GLY A 84 -6.27 8.43 -3.42
N ASN A 85 -6.08 9.68 -3.83
CA ASN A 85 -6.47 10.16 -5.16
C ASN A 85 -5.78 9.43 -6.32
N ASP A 86 -4.64 8.76 -6.08
CA ASP A 86 -3.89 8.02 -7.10
C ASP A 86 -3.27 6.72 -6.56
N ILE A 87 -3.85 6.17 -5.49
CA ILE A 87 -3.31 4.98 -4.83
C ILE A 87 -4.43 4.00 -4.51
N ARG A 88 -4.27 2.78 -5.00
CA ARG A 88 -5.14 1.64 -4.70
C ARG A 88 -4.39 0.49 -4.05
N VAL A 89 -5.14 -0.39 -3.39
CA VAL A 89 -4.67 -1.62 -2.76
C VAL A 89 -5.42 -2.78 -3.39
N ILE A 90 -4.68 -3.82 -3.80
CA ILE A 90 -5.23 -5.03 -4.42
C ILE A 90 -4.66 -6.28 -3.74
N PRO A 91 -5.38 -7.41 -3.74
CA PRO A 91 -4.79 -8.69 -3.38
C PRO A 91 -3.77 -9.13 -4.44
N LYS A 92 -2.69 -9.75 -3.97
CA LYS A 92 -1.76 -10.50 -4.82
C LYS A 92 -2.49 -11.72 -5.40
N LYS A 93 -2.32 -11.91 -6.71
CA LYS A 93 -2.88 -13.07 -7.44
C LYS A 93 -2.13 -14.36 -7.16
#